data_AF-A0A1G8Z8F4-F1
#
_entry.id   AF-A0A1G8Z8F4-F1
#
_cell.length_a   1.000
_cell.length_b   1.000
_cell.length_c   1.000
_cell.angle_alpha   90.00
_cell.angle_beta   90.00
_cell.angle_gamma   90.00
#
_symmetry.space_group_name_H-M   'P 1'
#
loop_
_entity.id
_entity.type
_entity.pdbx_description
1 polymer ?
#
loop_
_entity_poly.entity_id
_entity_poly.type
_entity_poly.pdbx_seq_one_letter_code
_entity_poly.pdbx_strand_id
1 'polypeptide(L)'
;MTKTYQSKLFEFAYFPSYEDQIKELAESIADPEVWDFSDAKKCIYSILKAYLEHTFRKIQAEKKIYFTTNNKFAAFNTGLVTPNLEEIIAYFEAYKSPRVHKGKTSQFFFKGFLKNSDNKILTNFSSNMPDIANYFEKPAALIFNPKCTLIPDIDHIIEDNLDRFPPHLQAATPNEVRRQLFGAIDEVKKKVKTNYKIAIPQYYEGKIQLLLPLCLTAGSSNPDLALVVHSLNDTTYTARTCLTLKMAYSNARLIVKPQSSWLKP
;
A
#
# COMPACT_ATOMS: atom_id res chain seq x y z
N MET A 1 20.74 -11.66 5.77
CA MET A 1 20.23 -11.18 7.07
C MET A 1 18.75 -10.90 6.92
N THR A 2 17.88 -11.77 7.41
CA THR A 2 16.43 -11.53 7.44
C THR A 2 16.17 -10.37 8.38
N LYS A 3 15.88 -9.18 7.84
CA LYS A 3 15.36 -8.07 8.65
C LYS A 3 14.06 -8.54 9.28
N THR A 4 14.06 -8.76 10.58
CA THR A 4 12.83 -9.01 11.34
C THR A 4 11.90 -7.83 11.11
N TYR A 5 10.73 -8.09 10.54
CA TYR A 5 9.74 -7.06 10.30
C TYR A 5 9.39 -6.38 11.63
N GLN A 6 9.63 -5.08 11.70
CA GLN A 6 9.40 -4.29 12.91
C GLN A 6 8.38 -3.21 12.57
N SER A 7 7.15 -3.35 13.10
CA SER A 7 6.08 -2.38 12.93
C SER A 7 6.46 -1.03 13.54
N LYS A 8 6.44 0.03 12.73
CA LYS A 8 6.66 1.40 13.17
C LYS A 8 5.46 1.93 13.95
N LEU A 9 4.25 1.49 13.61
CA LEU A 9 3.06 1.85 14.34
C LEU A 9 3.12 1.37 15.81
N PHE A 10 3.55 0.13 16.04
CA PHE A 10 3.71 -0.43 17.39
C PHE A 10 4.98 0.00 18.12
N GLU A 11 5.99 0.52 17.41
CA GLU A 11 7.10 1.24 18.06
C GLU A 11 6.62 2.57 18.62
N PHE A 12 5.81 3.30 17.85
CA PHE A 12 5.32 4.62 18.20
C PHE A 12 4.36 4.60 19.40
N ALA A 13 3.40 3.68 19.39
CA ALA A 13 2.37 3.62 20.42
C ALA A 13 1.97 2.19 20.80
N TYR A 14 1.51 2.05 22.04
CA TYR A 14 0.81 0.84 22.48
C TYR A 14 -0.66 0.86 22.05
N PHE A 15 -1.15 -0.25 21.48
CA PHE A 15 -2.54 -0.40 21.03
C PHE A 15 -3.28 -1.41 21.91
N PRO A 16 -4.15 -0.96 22.85
CA PRO A 16 -5.01 -1.87 23.59
C PRO A 16 -6.05 -2.48 22.65
N SER A 17 -6.27 -3.80 22.75
CA SER A 17 -7.28 -4.52 21.94
C SER A 17 -7.21 -4.17 20.45
N TYR A 18 -6.00 -4.21 19.87
CA TYR A 18 -5.75 -3.79 18.48
C TYR A 18 -6.73 -4.41 17.47
N GLU A 19 -7.04 -5.69 17.62
CA GLU A 19 -7.98 -6.39 16.74
C GLU A 19 -9.39 -5.77 16.76
N ASP A 20 -9.90 -5.43 17.94
CA ASP A 20 -11.22 -4.80 18.09
C ASP A 20 -11.23 -3.38 17.52
N GLN A 21 -10.13 -2.62 17.70
CA GLN A 21 -9.98 -1.27 17.15
C GLN A 21 -9.93 -1.27 15.62
N ILE A 22 -9.26 -2.27 15.02
CA ILE A 22 -9.24 -2.44 13.56
C ILE A 22 -10.63 -2.81 13.04
N LYS A 23 -11.33 -3.71 13.74
CA LYS A 23 -12.70 -4.08 13.41
C LYS A 23 -13.65 -2.88 13.48
N GLU A 24 -13.61 -2.11 14.56
CA GLU A 24 -14.42 -0.91 14.74
C GLU A 24 -14.19 0.11 13.62
N LEU A 25 -12.92 0.38 13.27
CA LEU A 25 -12.58 1.25 12.16
C LEU A 25 -13.20 0.75 10.84
N ALA A 26 -13.05 -0.54 10.54
CA ALA A 26 -13.48 -1.13 9.27
C ALA A 26 -15.00 -1.20 9.12
N GLU A 27 -15.72 -1.50 10.21
CA GLU A 27 -17.14 -1.84 10.16
C GLU A 27 -18.06 -0.69 10.58
N SER A 28 -17.57 0.25 11.39
CA SER A 28 -18.43 1.27 12.02
C SER A 28 -18.04 2.73 11.70
N ILE A 29 -16.78 2.99 11.35
CA ILE A 29 -16.27 4.37 11.20
C ILE A 29 -15.98 4.70 9.73
N ALA A 30 -15.16 3.87 9.07
CA ALA A 30 -14.71 4.13 7.71
C ALA A 30 -15.78 3.84 6.66
N ASP A 31 -15.63 4.46 5.49
CA ASP A 31 -16.39 4.11 4.29
C ASP A 31 -16.22 2.61 3.97
N PRO A 32 -17.33 1.87 3.70
CA PRO A 32 -17.27 0.42 3.51
C PRO A 32 -16.30 -0.03 2.40
N GLU A 33 -15.42 -0.95 2.76
CA GLU A 33 -14.45 -1.55 1.85
C GLU A 33 -14.13 -3.00 2.27
N VAL A 34 -13.71 -3.81 1.29
CA VAL A 34 -13.20 -5.15 1.50
C VAL A 34 -11.75 -5.07 1.97
N TRP A 35 -11.52 -5.35 3.24
CA TRP A 35 -10.22 -5.21 3.93
C TRP A 35 -9.45 -6.53 4.12
N ASP A 36 -9.90 -7.60 3.48
CA ASP A 36 -9.21 -8.89 3.39
C ASP A 36 -9.22 -9.39 1.96
N PHE A 37 -8.31 -10.32 1.66
CA PHE A 37 -8.29 -10.95 0.36
C PHE A 37 -9.43 -11.96 0.20
N SER A 38 -9.93 -12.13 -1.02
CA SER A 38 -11.05 -13.03 -1.35
C SER A 38 -10.83 -14.51 -0.97
N ASP A 39 -9.57 -14.95 -0.86
CA ASP A 39 -9.19 -16.30 -0.43
C ASP A 39 -8.90 -16.41 1.08
N ALA A 40 -9.14 -15.35 1.86
CA ALA A 40 -8.94 -15.36 3.30
C ALA A 40 -9.93 -16.31 3.98
N LYS A 41 -9.41 -17.25 4.78
CA LYS A 41 -10.23 -18.21 5.55
C LYS A 41 -10.94 -17.58 6.75
N LYS A 42 -10.47 -16.42 7.21
CA LYS A 42 -10.99 -15.68 8.36
C LYS A 42 -10.87 -14.19 8.07
N CYS A 43 -11.87 -13.42 8.51
CA CYS A 43 -11.79 -11.97 8.50
C CYS A 43 -10.80 -11.52 9.59
N ILE A 44 -9.66 -11.00 9.17
CA ILE A 44 -8.59 -10.48 10.03
C ILE A 44 -8.13 -9.08 9.63
N TYR A 45 -8.80 -8.48 8.65
CA TYR A 45 -8.54 -7.15 8.07
C TYR A 45 -7.08 -6.95 7.67
N SER A 46 -6.48 -7.96 7.03
CA SER A 46 -5.06 -8.00 6.68
C SER A 46 -4.62 -6.83 5.79
N ILE A 47 -5.48 -6.40 4.86
CA ILE A 47 -5.22 -5.25 3.98
C ILE A 47 -5.23 -3.96 4.80
N LEU A 48 -6.21 -3.78 5.69
CA LEU A 48 -6.32 -2.58 6.52
C LEU A 48 -5.14 -2.43 7.48
N LYS A 49 -4.71 -3.52 8.11
CA LYS A 49 -3.53 -3.53 9.00
C LYS A 49 -2.25 -3.13 8.25
N ALA A 50 -2.04 -3.70 7.05
CA ALA A 50 -0.93 -3.34 6.20
C ALA A 50 -1.01 -1.87 5.77
N TYR A 51 -2.19 -1.41 5.34
CA TYR A 51 -2.45 -0.03 4.95
C TYR A 51 -2.08 0.94 6.07
N LEU A 52 -2.57 0.74 7.30
CA LEU A 52 -2.30 1.63 8.42
C LEU A 52 -0.82 1.69 8.79
N GLU A 53 -0.13 0.55 8.80
CA GLU A 53 1.31 0.51 9.05
C GLU A 53 2.09 1.32 7.99
N HIS A 54 1.82 1.08 6.71
CA HIS A 54 2.55 1.72 5.63
C HIS A 54 2.21 3.21 5.49
N THR A 55 0.94 3.58 5.71
CA THR A 55 0.53 4.99 5.82
C THR A 55 1.23 5.66 6.99
N PHE A 56 1.32 5.03 8.17
CA PHE A 56 2.06 5.58 9.29
C PHE A 56 3.54 5.82 8.96
N ARG A 57 4.21 4.87 8.29
CA ARG A 57 5.59 5.05 7.82
C ARG A 57 5.74 6.24 6.88
N LYS A 58 4.80 6.42 5.96
CA LYS A 58 4.79 7.55 5.02
C LYS A 58 4.60 8.88 5.74
N ILE A 59 3.60 8.97 6.60
CA ILE A 59 3.35 10.12 7.48
C ILE A 59 4.59 10.47 8.32
N GLN A 60 5.24 9.46 8.91
CA GLN A 60 6.46 9.65 9.70
C GLN A 60 7.60 10.22 8.85
N ALA A 61 7.81 9.68 7.65
CA ALA A 61 8.83 10.17 6.72
C ALA A 61 8.56 11.61 6.25
N GLU A 62 7.28 11.98 6.09
CA GLU A 62 6.85 13.34 5.74
C GLU A 62 6.78 14.29 6.93
N LYS A 63 7.10 13.82 8.15
CA LYS A 63 6.99 14.58 9.40
C LYS A 63 5.57 15.10 9.67
N LYS A 64 4.55 14.33 9.27
CA LYS A 64 3.12 14.63 9.44
C LYS A 64 2.50 13.96 10.67
N ILE A 65 3.31 13.65 11.68
CA ILE A 65 2.81 13.29 13.01
C ILE A 65 2.71 14.60 13.80
N TYR A 66 1.51 14.93 14.24
CA TYR A 66 1.21 16.18 14.92
C TYR A 66 1.22 15.95 16.43
N PHE A 67 1.79 16.90 17.16
CA PHE A 67 1.90 16.86 18.62
C PHE A 67 1.33 18.15 19.21
N THR A 68 0.69 18.05 20.37
CA THR A 68 0.33 19.25 21.14
C THR A 68 1.58 19.90 21.70
N THR A 69 1.54 21.21 22.00
CA THR A 69 2.68 21.97 22.52
C THR A 69 3.30 21.38 23.80
N ASN A 70 2.48 20.74 24.62
CA ASN A 70 2.89 20.05 25.85
C ASN A 70 3.24 18.56 25.64
N ASN A 71 3.26 18.07 24.39
CA ASN A 71 3.48 16.67 24.01
C ASN A 71 2.54 15.65 24.69
N LYS A 72 1.40 16.10 25.22
CA LYS A 72 0.41 15.24 25.88
C LYS A 72 -0.35 14.38 24.88
N PHE A 73 -0.61 14.90 23.69
CA PHE A 73 -1.34 14.18 22.65
C PHE A 73 -0.56 14.19 21.35
N ALA A 74 -0.75 13.12 20.58
CA ALA A 74 -0.26 13.01 19.22
C ALA A 74 -1.40 12.55 18.30
N ALA A 75 -1.33 12.94 17.03
CA ALA A 75 -2.31 12.54 16.04
C ALA A 75 -1.69 12.44 14.65
N PHE A 76 -2.26 11.57 13.81
CA PHE A 76 -2.00 11.58 12.38
C PHE A 76 -3.25 11.24 11.58
N ASN A 77 -3.30 11.74 10.35
CA ASN A 77 -4.38 11.44 9.43
C ASN A 77 -4.21 10.04 8.82
N THR A 78 -5.23 9.20 8.92
CA THR A 78 -5.16 7.82 8.38
C THR A 78 -5.30 7.78 6.86
N GLY A 79 -5.72 8.87 6.21
CA GLY A 79 -6.10 8.92 4.81
C GLY A 79 -7.40 8.15 4.49
N LEU A 80 -8.04 7.56 5.50
CA LEU A 80 -9.39 7.01 5.39
C LEU A 80 -10.41 8.07 5.75
N VAL A 81 -11.62 7.88 5.24
CA VAL A 81 -12.75 8.78 5.45
C VAL A 81 -13.96 7.97 5.91
N THR A 82 -14.89 8.65 6.57
CA THR A 82 -16.24 8.13 6.84
C THR A 82 -17.08 8.09 5.55
N PRO A 83 -18.27 7.47 5.55
CA PRO A 83 -19.18 7.48 4.39
C PRO A 83 -19.55 8.89 3.88
N ASN A 84 -19.45 9.91 4.73
CA ASN A 84 -19.72 11.31 4.38
C ASN A 84 -18.45 12.08 4.02
N LEU A 85 -17.36 11.39 3.67
CA LEU A 85 -16.05 11.96 3.30
C LEU A 85 -15.36 12.77 4.41
N GLU A 86 -15.77 12.60 5.66
CA GLU A 86 -15.06 13.18 6.79
C GLU A 86 -13.80 12.38 7.11
N GLU A 87 -12.66 13.04 7.26
CA GLU A 87 -11.38 12.39 7.55
C GLU A 87 -11.35 11.67 8.90
N ILE A 88 -10.60 10.58 8.95
CA ILE A 88 -10.40 9.77 10.15
C ILE A 88 -8.96 9.94 10.66
N ILE A 89 -8.86 10.39 11.90
CA ILE A 89 -7.61 10.71 12.59
C ILE A 89 -7.31 9.63 13.62
N ALA A 90 -6.09 9.09 13.61
CA ALA A 90 -5.60 8.23 14.67
C ALA A 90 -5.13 9.12 15.83
N TYR A 91 -5.75 8.97 17.02
CA TYR A 91 -5.52 9.82 18.19
C TYR A 91 -4.77 9.06 19.30
N PHE A 92 -3.79 9.72 19.90
CA PHE A 92 -2.89 9.14 20.88
C PHE A 92 -2.69 10.05 22.09
N GLU A 93 -2.45 9.45 23.25
CA GLU A 93 -2.11 10.16 24.49
C GLU A 93 -0.76 9.66 25.02
N ALA A 94 0.07 10.57 25.51
CA ALA A 94 1.35 10.24 26.10
C ALA A 94 1.15 9.53 27.44
N TYR A 95 2.01 8.55 27.74
CA TYR A 95 2.03 8.00 29.09
C TYR A 95 2.54 9.04 30.08
N LYS A 96 1.91 9.13 31.27
CA LYS A 96 2.44 9.90 32.41
C LYS A 96 3.84 9.44 32.85
N SER A 97 4.19 8.18 32.58
CA SER A 97 5.53 7.63 32.74
C SER A 97 5.75 6.58 31.64
N PRO A 98 6.85 6.63 30.85
CA PRO A 98 7.05 5.72 29.73
C PRO A 98 6.95 4.26 30.18
N ARG A 99 6.01 3.51 29.61
CA ARG A 99 5.86 2.08 29.93
C ARG A 99 6.67 1.26 28.94
N VAL A 100 7.49 0.36 29.47
CA VAL A 100 8.19 -0.65 28.68
C VAL A 100 7.21 -1.80 28.45
N HIS A 101 6.80 -2.03 27.20
CA HIS A 101 6.04 -3.22 26.82
C HIS A 101 6.90 -4.08 25.91
N LYS A 102 7.14 -5.35 26.30
CA LYS A 102 7.98 -6.30 25.54
C LYS A 102 9.37 -5.73 25.17
N GLY A 103 10.02 -5.04 26.11
CA GLY A 103 11.36 -4.47 25.91
C GLY A 103 11.42 -3.20 25.04
N LYS A 104 10.27 -2.61 24.67
CA LYS A 104 10.20 -1.35 23.91
C LYS A 104 9.49 -0.27 24.71
N THR A 105 10.07 0.92 24.70
CA THR A 105 9.52 2.11 25.35
C THR A 105 8.61 2.84 24.35
N SER A 106 7.31 2.59 24.42
CA SER A 106 6.33 3.39 23.67
C SER A 106 5.97 4.63 24.49
N GLN A 107 6.12 5.81 23.89
CA GLN A 107 5.84 7.08 24.58
C GLN A 107 4.34 7.39 24.60
N PHE A 108 3.59 6.82 23.65
CA PHE A 108 2.17 7.04 23.47
C PHE A 108 1.37 5.76 23.61
N PHE A 109 0.08 5.91 23.88
CA PHE A 109 -0.90 4.85 23.75
C PHE A 109 -2.07 5.32 22.90
N PHE A 110 -2.57 4.41 22.07
CA PHE A 110 -3.67 4.65 21.16
C PHE A 110 -4.98 4.83 21.92
N LYS A 111 -5.74 5.85 21.54
CA LYS A 111 -7.02 6.21 22.17
C LYS A 111 -8.23 5.92 21.28
N GLY A 112 -8.02 5.80 19.98
CA GLY A 112 -9.09 5.51 19.02
C GLY A 112 -8.88 6.20 17.68
N PHE A 113 -9.66 5.74 16.70
CA PHE A 113 -9.86 6.43 15.44
C PHE A 113 -11.02 7.41 15.60
N LEU A 114 -10.75 8.69 15.43
CA LEU A 114 -11.72 9.77 15.66
C LEU A 114 -11.99 10.49 14.35
N LYS A 115 -13.21 10.96 14.19
CA LYS A 115 -13.55 11.84 13.07
C LYS A 115 -12.89 13.20 13.24
N ASN A 116 -12.67 13.90 12.14
CA ASN A 116 -12.06 15.22 12.13
C ASN A 116 -12.79 16.23 13.05
N SER A 117 -14.12 16.15 13.12
CA SER A 117 -15.00 16.97 13.95
C SER A 117 -15.13 16.52 15.41
N ASP A 118 -14.48 15.42 15.82
CA ASP A 118 -14.55 14.97 17.20
C ASP A 118 -14.00 16.04 18.15
N ASN A 119 -14.71 16.28 19.26
CA ASN A 119 -14.35 17.31 20.23
C ASN A 119 -12.91 17.17 20.75
N LYS A 120 -12.37 15.95 20.88
CA LYS A 120 -10.97 15.73 21.29
C LYS A 120 -9.99 16.18 20.21
N ILE A 121 -10.32 16.00 18.93
CA ILE A 121 -9.49 16.49 17.83
C ILE A 121 -9.54 18.02 17.81
N LEU A 122 -10.73 18.62 17.81
CA LEU A 122 -10.89 20.07 17.76
C LEU A 122 -10.24 20.78 18.96
N THR A 123 -10.40 20.23 20.17
CA THR A 123 -9.81 20.83 21.39
C THR A 123 -8.29 20.85 21.36
N ASN A 124 -7.66 19.82 20.78
CA ASN A 124 -6.21 19.65 20.87
C ASN A 124 -5.45 20.05 19.59
N PHE A 125 -6.09 20.03 18.42
CA PHE A 125 -5.43 20.19 17.12
C PHE A 125 -6.10 21.21 16.19
N SER A 126 -7.15 21.94 16.60
CA SER A 126 -7.85 22.90 15.72
C SER A 126 -6.97 23.96 15.07
N SER A 127 -5.90 24.40 15.74
CA SER A 127 -4.94 25.36 15.18
C SER A 127 -3.94 24.75 14.19
N ASN A 128 -3.80 23.42 14.18
CA ASN A 128 -2.86 22.70 13.32
C ASN A 128 -3.32 21.25 13.11
N MET A 129 -4.23 21.08 12.15
CA MET A 129 -4.90 19.79 11.92
C MET A 129 -3.99 18.78 11.22
N PRO A 130 -4.08 17.47 11.56
CA PRO A 130 -3.25 16.46 10.91
C PRO A 130 -3.54 16.31 9.42
N ASP A 131 -2.50 16.50 8.61
CA ASP A 131 -2.57 16.41 7.15
C ASP A 131 -2.35 14.97 6.62
N ILE A 132 -2.88 14.69 5.43
CA ILE A 132 -2.83 13.39 4.76
C ILE A 132 -1.44 13.08 4.16
N ALA A 133 -1.11 11.80 4.01
CA ALA A 133 0.08 11.35 3.30
C ALA A 133 0.07 11.81 1.83
N ASN A 134 1.17 12.38 1.35
CA ASN A 134 1.25 12.90 -0.02
C ASN A 134 1.80 11.87 -1.02
N TYR A 135 0.92 11.40 -1.91
CA TYR A 135 1.28 10.57 -3.07
C TYR A 135 1.18 11.31 -4.41
N PHE A 136 0.76 12.57 -4.39
CA PHE A 136 0.44 13.39 -5.56
C PHE A 136 1.46 14.50 -5.81
N GLU A 137 2.64 14.45 -5.19
CA GLU A 137 3.74 15.40 -5.42
C GLU A 137 4.11 15.51 -6.91
N LYS A 138 4.07 14.39 -7.64
CA LYS A 138 4.27 14.33 -9.09
C LYS A 138 3.12 13.55 -9.74
N PRO A 139 1.96 14.17 -10.00
CA PRO A 139 0.77 13.46 -10.49
C PRO A 139 1.01 12.73 -11.82
N ALA A 140 1.89 13.27 -12.68
CA ALA A 140 2.26 12.64 -13.95
C ALA A 140 2.90 11.24 -13.78
N ALA A 141 3.50 10.95 -12.61
CA ALA A 141 4.07 9.64 -12.31
C ALA A 141 3.00 8.57 -12.02
N LEU A 142 1.75 8.97 -11.77
CA LEU A 142 0.64 8.04 -11.48
C LEU A 142 0.01 7.45 -12.75
N ILE A 143 0.34 7.97 -13.92
CA ILE A 143 -0.21 7.55 -15.20
C ILE A 143 0.92 7.02 -16.09
N PHE A 144 0.70 5.87 -16.71
CA PHE A 144 1.65 5.32 -17.68
C PHE A 144 1.71 6.19 -18.94
N ASN A 145 2.90 6.63 -19.32
CA ASN A 145 3.11 7.36 -20.58
C ASN A 145 3.34 6.37 -21.74
N PRO A 146 2.38 6.19 -22.66
CA PRO A 146 2.50 5.22 -23.76
C PRO A 146 3.55 5.60 -24.80
N LYS A 147 4.10 6.82 -24.75
CA LYS A 147 5.21 7.26 -25.62
C LYS A 147 6.56 6.75 -25.14
N CYS A 148 6.67 6.34 -23.89
CA CYS A 148 7.92 5.81 -23.35
C CYS A 148 8.15 4.37 -23.82
N THR A 149 9.42 4.03 -24.07
CA THR A 149 9.84 2.66 -24.36
C THR A 149 9.94 1.89 -23.05
N LEU A 150 9.30 0.71 -22.94
CA LEU A 150 9.46 -0.19 -21.80
C LEU A 150 10.53 -1.26 -22.11
N ILE A 151 11.65 -1.20 -21.39
CA ILE A 151 12.79 -2.12 -21.51
C ILE A 151 12.83 -3.00 -20.25
N PRO A 152 12.30 -4.24 -20.32
CA PRO A 152 12.33 -5.17 -19.19
C PRO A 152 13.69 -5.88 -19.08
N ASP A 153 14.08 -6.18 -17.86
CA ASP A 153 15.17 -7.09 -17.52
C ASP A 153 14.59 -8.48 -17.27
N ILE A 154 14.47 -9.26 -18.34
CA ILE A 154 13.76 -10.56 -18.32
C ILE A 154 14.43 -11.54 -17.36
N ASP A 155 15.76 -11.57 -17.36
CA ASP A 155 16.52 -12.52 -16.55
C ASP A 155 16.36 -12.21 -15.06
N HIS A 156 16.51 -10.95 -14.65
CA HIS A 156 16.27 -10.56 -13.25
C HIS A 156 14.82 -10.77 -12.79
N ILE A 157 13.83 -10.52 -13.66
CA ILE A 157 12.43 -10.79 -13.31
C ILE A 157 12.23 -12.27 -12.98
N ILE A 158 12.82 -13.18 -13.75
CA ILE A 158 12.67 -14.63 -13.56
C ILE A 158 13.49 -15.09 -12.35
N GLU A 159 14.79 -14.79 -12.32
CA GLU A 159 15.72 -15.28 -11.31
C GLU A 159 15.31 -14.91 -9.89
N ASP A 160 14.84 -13.67 -9.68
CA ASP A 160 14.48 -13.16 -8.35
C ASP A 160 13.05 -13.53 -7.90
N ASN A 161 12.19 -14.00 -8.81
CA ASN A 161 10.74 -14.09 -8.53
C ASN A 161 10.08 -15.36 -9.06
N LEU A 162 10.84 -16.38 -9.50
CA LEU A 162 10.28 -17.62 -10.06
C LEU A 162 9.28 -18.30 -9.12
N ASP A 163 9.48 -18.21 -7.80
CA ASP A 163 8.57 -18.72 -6.76
C ASP A 163 7.15 -18.11 -6.84
N ARG A 164 7.01 -16.94 -7.47
CA ARG A 164 5.73 -16.24 -7.66
C ARG A 164 5.00 -16.65 -8.94
N PHE A 165 5.70 -17.24 -9.91
CA PHE A 165 5.11 -17.58 -11.20
C PHE A 165 4.04 -18.67 -11.05
N PRO A 166 3.11 -18.81 -12.02
CA PRO A 166 2.19 -19.95 -12.04
C PRO A 166 2.92 -21.30 -11.89
N PRO A 167 2.37 -22.28 -11.16
CA PRO A 167 3.06 -23.56 -10.87
C PRO A 167 3.58 -24.29 -12.12
N HIS A 168 2.85 -24.23 -13.23
CA HIS A 168 3.27 -24.85 -14.50
C HIS A 168 4.53 -24.21 -15.10
N LEU A 169 4.77 -22.91 -14.86
CA LEU A 169 5.99 -22.21 -15.29
C LEU A 169 7.14 -22.40 -14.29
N GLN A 170 6.85 -22.59 -13.01
CA GLN A 170 7.89 -22.93 -12.03
C GLN A 170 8.56 -24.27 -12.36
N ALA A 171 7.81 -25.21 -12.91
CA ALA A 171 8.30 -26.52 -13.35
C ALA A 171 8.80 -26.55 -14.81
N ALA A 172 8.68 -25.44 -15.55
CA ALA A 172 9.05 -25.37 -16.96
C ALA A 172 10.55 -25.12 -17.16
N THR A 173 11.02 -25.31 -18.39
CA THR A 173 12.42 -24.98 -18.73
C THR A 173 12.63 -23.46 -18.72
N PRO A 174 13.84 -22.95 -18.41
CA PRO A 174 14.12 -21.50 -18.41
C PRO A 174 13.76 -20.80 -19.72
N ASN A 175 13.94 -21.46 -20.86
CA ASN A 175 13.60 -20.92 -22.17
C ASN A 175 12.09 -20.80 -22.39
N GLU A 176 11.28 -21.71 -21.84
CA GLU A 176 9.81 -21.62 -21.87
C GLU A 176 9.34 -20.44 -21.02
N VAL A 177 9.85 -20.31 -19.80
CA VAL A 177 9.52 -19.18 -18.91
C VAL A 177 9.87 -17.85 -19.57
N ARG A 178 11.06 -17.73 -20.18
CA ARG A 178 11.49 -16.54 -20.92
C ARG A 178 10.54 -16.19 -22.07
N ARG A 179 10.18 -17.17 -22.91
CA ARG A 179 9.26 -16.95 -24.04
C ARG A 179 7.88 -16.50 -23.55
N GLN A 180 7.37 -17.12 -22.49
CA GLN A 180 6.06 -16.79 -21.94
C GLN A 180 6.05 -15.39 -21.34
N LEU A 181 7.06 -15.05 -20.54
CA LEU A 181 7.19 -13.71 -19.96
C LEU A 181 7.36 -12.64 -21.04
N PHE A 182 8.19 -12.90 -22.05
CA PHE A 182 8.38 -11.96 -23.16
C PHE A 182 7.07 -11.69 -23.91
N GLY A 183 6.32 -12.76 -24.23
CA GLY A 183 5.01 -12.65 -24.88
C GLY A 183 4.01 -11.85 -24.04
N ALA A 184 3.92 -12.15 -22.74
CA ALA A 184 3.03 -11.43 -21.81
C ALA A 184 3.38 -9.94 -21.70
N ILE A 185 4.67 -9.60 -21.70
CA ILE A 185 5.12 -8.20 -21.66
C ILE A 185 4.80 -7.47 -22.97
N ASP A 186 4.98 -8.12 -24.13
CA ASP A 186 4.61 -7.51 -25.42
C ASP A 186 3.09 -7.27 -25.50
N GLU A 187 2.28 -8.21 -25.02
CA GLU A 187 0.84 -8.06 -24.96
C GLU A 187 0.41 -6.91 -24.05
N VAL A 188 0.96 -6.81 -22.84
CA VAL A 188 0.58 -5.73 -21.93
C VAL A 188 1.04 -4.36 -22.45
N LYS A 189 2.19 -4.28 -23.14
CA LYS A 189 2.64 -3.07 -23.85
C LYS A 189 1.62 -2.59 -24.89
N LYS A 190 0.95 -3.51 -25.58
CA LYS A 190 -0.14 -3.19 -26.53
C LYS A 190 -1.39 -2.74 -25.78
N LYS A 191 -1.78 -3.44 -24.71
CA LYS A 191 -2.96 -3.11 -23.89
C LYS A 191 -2.89 -1.72 -23.25
N VAL A 192 -1.76 -1.34 -22.67
CA VAL A 192 -1.61 -0.04 -22.00
C VAL A 192 -1.65 1.16 -22.95
N LYS A 193 -1.42 0.94 -24.25
CA LYS A 193 -1.55 2.00 -25.28
C LYS A 193 -2.99 2.32 -25.62
N THR A 194 -3.93 1.39 -25.39
CA THR A 194 -5.34 1.58 -25.74
C THR A 194 -6.17 2.08 -24.57
N ASN A 195 -5.71 1.87 -23.33
CA ASN A 195 -6.43 2.27 -22.13
C ASN A 195 -5.47 2.66 -21.00
N TYR A 196 -5.45 3.96 -20.66
CA TYR A 196 -4.60 4.51 -19.60
C TYR A 196 -4.93 3.97 -18.21
N LYS A 197 -6.12 3.38 -18.00
CA LYS A 197 -6.54 2.80 -16.72
C LYS A 197 -5.96 1.40 -16.46
N ILE A 198 -5.28 0.80 -17.44
CA ILE A 198 -4.69 -0.54 -17.27
C ILE A 198 -3.53 -0.50 -16.29
N ALA A 199 -2.69 0.54 -16.37
CA ALA A 199 -1.59 0.73 -15.44
C ALA A 199 -2.13 1.27 -14.12
N ILE A 200 -1.72 0.66 -13.00
CA ILE A 200 -2.16 1.06 -11.67
C ILE A 200 -0.97 1.63 -10.90
N PRO A 201 -1.06 2.84 -10.33
CA PRO A 201 0.00 3.38 -9.50
C PRO A 201 0.11 2.58 -8.20
N GLN A 202 1.34 2.37 -7.75
CA GLN A 202 1.66 1.82 -6.45
C GLN A 202 2.73 2.67 -5.76
N TYR A 203 2.77 2.55 -4.43
CA TYR A 203 3.84 3.13 -3.63
C TYR A 203 4.67 2.03 -2.97
N TYR A 204 5.99 2.07 -3.16
CA TYR A 204 6.91 1.14 -2.53
C TYR A 204 8.23 1.86 -2.21
N GLU A 205 8.67 1.76 -0.95
CA GLU A 205 9.96 2.32 -0.46
C GLU A 205 10.28 3.75 -0.93
N GLY A 206 9.34 4.69 -0.74
CA GLY A 206 9.59 6.09 -1.08
C GLY A 206 9.33 6.44 -2.54
N LYS A 207 8.97 5.48 -3.39
CA LYS A 207 8.85 5.66 -4.84
C LYS A 207 7.45 5.32 -5.33
N ILE A 208 6.96 6.16 -6.23
CA ILE A 208 5.79 5.84 -7.08
C ILE A 208 6.28 4.97 -8.23
N GLN A 209 5.55 3.89 -8.48
CA GLN A 209 5.81 2.92 -9.54
C GLN A 209 4.48 2.55 -10.19
N LEU A 210 4.53 1.92 -11.36
CA LEU A 210 3.33 1.48 -12.06
C LEU A 210 3.28 -0.05 -12.09
N LEU A 211 2.07 -0.59 -11.98
CA LEU A 211 1.78 -2.01 -12.07
C LEU A 211 1.11 -2.29 -13.41
N LEU A 212 1.64 -3.23 -14.17
CA LEU A 212 1.01 -3.73 -15.40
C LEU A 212 0.59 -5.20 -15.23
N PRO A 213 -0.60 -5.60 -15.69
CA PRO A 213 -1.05 -6.99 -15.57
C PRO A 213 -0.24 -7.93 -16.46
N LEU A 214 0.33 -9.00 -15.90
CA LEU A 214 0.99 -10.08 -16.64
C LEU A 214 0.09 -11.31 -16.70
N CYS A 215 -0.40 -11.63 -17.89
CA CYS A 215 -1.10 -12.88 -18.18
C CYS A 215 -0.06 -13.90 -18.66
N LEU A 216 0.38 -14.76 -17.76
CA LEU A 216 1.36 -15.80 -18.01
C LEU A 216 0.71 -17.14 -18.35
N THR A 217 -0.53 -17.37 -17.90
CA THR A 217 -1.32 -18.55 -18.25
C THR A 217 -2.07 -18.33 -19.57
N ALA A 218 -1.78 -19.15 -20.58
CA ALA A 218 -2.43 -19.07 -21.89
C ALA A 218 -3.96 -19.20 -21.79
N GLY A 219 -4.70 -18.31 -22.46
CA GLY A 219 -6.17 -18.31 -22.46
C GLY A 219 -6.83 -17.76 -21.20
N SER A 220 -6.07 -17.41 -20.15
CA SER A 220 -6.61 -16.74 -18.97
C SER A 220 -6.85 -15.26 -19.25
N SER A 221 -8.07 -14.77 -18.95
CA SER A 221 -8.38 -13.34 -18.95
C SER A 221 -7.87 -12.61 -17.71
N ASN A 222 -7.55 -13.36 -16.64
CA ASN A 222 -7.04 -12.81 -15.39
C ASN A 222 -5.50 -12.84 -15.40
N PRO A 223 -4.83 -11.75 -14.97
CA PRO A 223 -3.38 -11.76 -14.81
C PRO A 223 -2.96 -12.69 -13.69
N ASP A 224 -1.79 -13.28 -13.81
CA ASP A 224 -1.17 -14.12 -12.78
C ASP A 224 -0.28 -13.28 -11.85
N LEU A 225 0.40 -12.28 -12.41
CA LEU A 225 1.33 -11.39 -11.72
C LEU A 225 1.14 -9.94 -12.15
N ALA A 226 1.74 -9.02 -11.41
CA ALA A 226 1.83 -7.61 -11.78
C ALA A 226 3.29 -7.25 -12.05
N LEU A 227 3.61 -6.83 -13.28
CA LEU A 227 4.91 -6.28 -13.64
C LEU A 227 5.09 -4.93 -12.96
N VAL A 228 6.21 -4.73 -12.28
CA VAL A 228 6.56 -3.43 -11.70
C VAL A 228 7.36 -2.63 -12.70
N VAL A 229 6.88 -1.43 -13.00
CA VAL A 229 7.45 -0.52 -13.97
C VAL A 229 7.90 0.77 -13.29
N HIS A 230 9.13 1.19 -13.57
CA HIS A 230 9.74 2.40 -13.05
C HIS A 230 10.16 3.31 -14.19
N SER A 231 9.96 4.63 -14.05
CA SER A 231 10.57 5.60 -14.97
C SER A 231 12.08 5.63 -14.73
N LEU A 232 12.84 5.31 -15.76
CA LEU A 232 14.29 5.47 -15.77
C LEU A 232 14.66 6.91 -16.16
N ASN A 233 13.92 7.46 -17.13
CA ASN A 233 14.01 8.84 -17.60
C ASN A 233 12.70 9.20 -18.34
N ASP A 234 12.64 10.38 -18.96
CA ASP A 234 11.44 10.92 -19.62
C ASP A 234 10.96 10.13 -20.84
N THR A 235 11.78 9.23 -21.38
CA THR A 235 11.48 8.46 -22.59
C THR A 235 11.47 6.95 -22.37
N THR A 236 11.90 6.49 -21.19
CA THR A 236 12.15 5.06 -20.95
C THR A 236 11.63 4.63 -19.58
N TYR A 237 10.88 3.53 -19.60
CA TYR A 237 10.52 2.73 -18.45
C TYR A 237 11.40 1.48 -18.38
N THR A 238 11.69 1.02 -17.18
CA THR A 238 12.32 -0.28 -16.93
C THR A 238 11.47 -1.13 -15.98
N ALA A 239 11.60 -2.45 -16.11
CA ALA A 239 10.95 -3.41 -15.22
C ALA A 239 11.96 -4.50 -14.84
N ARG A 240 12.11 -4.76 -13.55
CA ARG A 240 13.08 -5.73 -13.01
C ARG A 240 12.48 -6.74 -12.04
N THR A 241 11.20 -6.59 -11.70
CA THR A 241 10.51 -7.48 -10.76
C THR A 241 9.03 -7.57 -11.10
N CYS A 242 8.38 -8.60 -10.57
CA CYS A 242 6.94 -8.79 -10.63
C CYS A 242 6.40 -9.16 -9.25
N LEU A 243 5.20 -8.70 -8.93
CA LEU A 243 4.53 -8.93 -7.67
C LEU A 243 3.39 -9.93 -7.85
N THR A 244 3.07 -10.67 -6.78
CA THR A 244 1.77 -11.33 -6.70
C THR A 244 0.66 -10.27 -6.68
N LEU A 245 -0.56 -10.63 -7.10
CA LEU A 245 -1.68 -9.69 -7.10
C LEU A 245 -1.98 -9.13 -5.70
N LYS A 246 -1.78 -9.92 -4.64
CA LYS A 246 -1.95 -9.49 -3.26
C LYS A 246 -0.97 -8.38 -2.87
N MET A 247 0.32 -8.59 -3.15
CA MET A 247 1.35 -7.59 -2.90
C MET A 247 1.08 -6.30 -3.70
N ALA A 248 0.72 -6.46 -4.98
CA ALA A 248 0.37 -5.35 -5.86
C ALA A 248 -0.83 -4.55 -5.33
N TYR A 249 -1.89 -5.22 -4.89
CA TYR A 249 -3.07 -4.57 -4.33
C TYR A 249 -2.73 -3.81 -3.04
N SER A 250 -1.98 -4.43 -2.12
CA SER A 250 -1.56 -3.79 -0.87
C SER A 250 -0.77 -2.49 -1.12
N ASN A 251 0.15 -2.50 -2.09
CA ASN A 251 0.94 -1.30 -2.42
C ASN A 251 0.12 -0.24 -3.17
N ALA A 252 -0.79 -0.65 -4.06
CA ALA A 252 -1.67 0.26 -4.79
C ALA A 252 -2.67 0.96 -3.87
N ARG A 253 -3.23 0.20 -2.90
CA ARG A 253 -4.24 0.71 -1.97
C ARG A 253 -3.74 1.85 -1.09
N LEU A 254 -2.43 1.97 -0.88
CA LEU A 254 -1.81 3.10 -0.17
C LEU A 254 -2.11 4.44 -0.85
N ILE A 255 -2.19 4.46 -2.17
CA ILE A 255 -2.43 5.68 -2.95
C ILE A 255 -3.94 5.93 -3.11
N VAL A 256 -4.67 4.90 -3.53
CA VAL A 256 -6.10 4.99 -3.83
C VAL A 256 -6.75 3.61 -3.73
N LYS A 257 -8.05 3.55 -3.41
CA LYS A 257 -8.87 2.34 -3.58
C LYS A 257 -8.87 1.93 -5.07
N PRO A 258 -8.21 0.82 -5.47
CA PRO A 258 -8.08 0.49 -6.88
C PRO A 258 -9.45 0.19 -7.51
N GLN A 259 -9.89 1.02 -8.45
CA GLN A 259 -11.07 0.77 -9.29
C GLN A 259 -10.65 0.09 -10.60
N SER A 260 -10.02 -1.08 -10.49
CA SER A 260 -9.47 -1.82 -11.62
C SER A 260 -10.32 -3.04 -12.00
N SER A 261 -10.33 -3.38 -13.29
CA SER A 261 -10.92 -4.62 -13.77
C SER A 261 -10.10 -5.85 -13.35
N TRP A 262 -8.79 -5.71 -13.14
CA TRP A 262 -7.86 -6.83 -12.99
C TRP A 262 -7.21 -6.94 -11.60
N LEU A 263 -7.09 -5.84 -10.86
CA LEU A 263 -6.47 -5.82 -9.53
C LEU A 263 -7.53 -5.57 -8.46
N LYS A 264 -7.87 -6.62 -7.71
CA LYS A 264 -8.95 -6.65 -6.72
C LYS A 264 -8.45 -7.32 -5.44
N PRO A 265 -9.06 -7.02 -4.27
CA PRO A 265 -8.79 -7.76 -3.04
C PRO A 265 -9.31 -9.20 -3.13
#